data_AF-H6QRI5-F1
#
_entry.id   AF-H6QRI5-F1
#
_cell.length_a   1.000
_cell.length_b   1.000
_cell.length_c   1.000
_cell.angle_alpha   90.00
_cell.angle_beta   90.00
_cell.angle_gamma   90.00
#
_symmetry.space_group_name_H-M   'P 1'
#
loop_
_entity.id
_entity.type
_entity.pdbx_description
1 polymer ?
#
loop_
_entity_poly.entity_id
_entity_poly.type
_entity_poly.pdbx_seq_one_letter_code
_entity_poly.pdbx_strand_id
1 'polypeptide(L)'
;MLKLMEASDNSAEGFGQVVATILNQTGLSPEEFCSRLQLIDGDLGTSKNFNSIRALRTPSKLIMGTENQPINDSPPKIATEEWNATVEACYKKFFSPEARQATSKENCPKLHALLFRLHDFSTVVEANRAMKAGDVGRLMNIWKIWSIMSQALPGLVNYRSYLPRMVLLLQNILPPSLRKYILHTLLISPSGQENHFVAKDYYLELQNYSLKYFYNRTGAGTQVERLREMFSMNMNLPQDGKR
;
A
#
# COMPACT_ATOMS: atom_id res chain seq x y z
N MET A 1 -26.98 -8.17 -5.05
CA MET A 1 -26.25 -6.98 -4.54
C MET A 1 -26.58 -6.84 -3.07
N LEU A 2 -25.58 -6.73 -2.18
CA LEU A 2 -25.82 -6.57 -0.74
C LEU A 2 -26.42 -5.17 -0.47
N LYS A 3 -27.43 -5.10 0.39
CA LYS A 3 -28.01 -3.85 0.89
C LYS A 3 -27.09 -3.23 1.95
N LEU A 4 -27.18 -1.91 2.11
CA LEU A 4 -26.47 -1.17 3.15
C LEU A 4 -26.77 -1.77 4.53
N MET A 5 -25.76 -1.81 5.41
CA MET A 5 -25.84 -2.41 6.74
C MET A 5 -25.42 -1.36 7.77
N GLU A 6 -26.20 -1.26 8.84
CA GLU A 6 -25.86 -0.48 10.03
C GLU A 6 -25.24 -1.44 11.05
N ALA A 7 -24.14 -1.07 11.68
CA ALA A 7 -23.44 -1.90 12.64
C ALA A 7 -22.76 -1.04 13.71
N SER A 8 -22.62 -1.59 14.90
CA SER A 8 -22.00 -0.97 16.07
C SER A 8 -20.55 -0.57 15.81
N ASP A 9 -20.12 0.59 16.35
CA ASP A 9 -18.73 1.04 16.29
C ASP A 9 -17.79 0.22 17.20
N ASN A 10 -18.36 -0.61 18.08
CA ASN A 10 -17.58 -1.59 18.83
C ASN A 10 -17.06 -2.66 17.86
N SER A 11 -15.74 -2.72 17.70
CA SER A 11 -15.08 -3.56 16.69
C SER A 11 -15.50 -5.04 16.72
N ALA A 12 -15.80 -5.61 17.90
CA ALA A 12 -16.20 -7.00 18.01
C ALA A 12 -17.71 -7.18 17.72
N GLU A 13 -18.54 -6.31 18.30
CA GLU A 13 -20.00 -6.36 18.16
C GLU A 13 -20.44 -5.96 16.75
N GLY A 14 -19.88 -4.88 16.20
CA GLY A 14 -20.12 -4.40 14.85
C GLY A 14 -19.71 -5.41 13.80
N PHE A 15 -18.56 -6.07 13.97
CA PHE A 15 -18.17 -7.16 13.08
C PHE A 15 -19.18 -8.31 13.14
N GLY A 16 -19.66 -8.68 14.33
CA GLY A 16 -20.71 -9.69 14.50
C GLY A 16 -22.02 -9.32 13.78
N GLN A 17 -22.44 -8.05 13.88
CA GLN A 17 -23.65 -7.53 13.22
C GLN A 17 -23.51 -7.49 11.71
N VAL A 18 -22.34 -7.11 11.18
CA VAL A 18 -22.04 -7.15 9.74
C VAL A 18 -22.09 -8.58 9.22
N VAL A 19 -21.44 -9.53 9.90
CA VAL A 19 -21.47 -10.95 9.52
C VAL A 19 -22.88 -11.50 9.53
N ALA A 20 -23.66 -11.25 10.58
CA ALA A 20 -25.05 -11.68 10.68
C ALA A 20 -25.92 -11.11 9.55
N THR A 21 -25.69 -9.85 9.18
CA THR A 21 -26.47 -9.19 8.12
C THR A 21 -26.09 -9.71 6.74
N ILE A 22 -24.80 -10.01 6.49
CA ILE A 22 -24.37 -10.67 5.25
C ILE A 22 -24.99 -12.07 5.14
N LEU A 23 -24.99 -12.86 6.21
CA LEU A 23 -25.62 -14.18 6.24
C LEU A 23 -27.11 -14.09 5.89
N ASN A 24 -27.85 -13.19 6.54
CA ASN A 24 -29.28 -12.99 6.29
C ASN A 24 -29.59 -12.55 4.86
N GLN A 25 -28.74 -11.71 4.26
CA GLN A 25 -28.97 -11.23 2.89
C GLN A 25 -28.55 -12.22 1.81
N THR A 26 -27.60 -13.09 2.10
CA THR A 26 -27.06 -14.08 1.14
C THR A 26 -27.73 -15.44 1.25
N GLY A 27 -28.40 -15.72 2.38
CA GLY A 27 -28.98 -17.03 2.68
C GLY A 27 -27.95 -18.12 2.93
N LEU A 28 -26.66 -17.75 3.05
CA LEU A 28 -25.58 -18.71 3.33
C LEU A 28 -25.68 -19.20 4.77
N SER A 29 -25.35 -20.47 4.99
CA SER A 29 -25.15 -20.95 6.35
C SER A 29 -23.88 -20.31 6.95
N PRO A 30 -23.79 -20.19 8.28
CA PRO A 30 -22.56 -19.74 8.94
C PRO A 30 -21.33 -20.56 8.52
N GLU A 31 -21.49 -21.86 8.30
CA GLU A 31 -20.43 -22.78 7.88
C GLU A 31 -19.96 -22.50 6.45
N GLU A 32 -20.91 -22.30 5.52
CA GLU A 32 -20.58 -21.92 4.14
C GLU A 32 -19.92 -20.54 4.06
N PHE A 33 -20.39 -19.58 4.86
CA PHE A 33 -19.79 -18.26 4.93
C PHE A 33 -18.37 -18.31 5.50
N CYS A 34 -18.17 -18.96 6.64
CA CYS A 34 -16.85 -19.12 7.25
C CYS A 34 -15.87 -19.87 6.34
N SER A 35 -16.34 -20.87 5.57
CA SER A 35 -15.50 -21.58 4.59
C SER A 35 -14.98 -20.68 3.45
N ARG A 36 -15.66 -19.55 3.22
CA ARG A 36 -15.35 -18.57 2.16
C ARG A 36 -14.79 -17.26 2.70
N LEU A 37 -14.88 -17.03 4.01
CA LEU A 37 -14.41 -15.82 4.68
C LEU A 37 -12.88 -15.76 4.67
N GLN A 38 -12.32 -14.76 3.98
CA GLN A 38 -10.88 -14.50 3.97
C GLN A 38 -10.60 -13.23 4.78
N LEU A 39 -9.99 -13.42 5.95
CA LEU A 39 -9.45 -12.33 6.77
C LEU A 39 -8.13 -11.86 6.13
N ILE A 40 -8.06 -10.59 5.78
CA ILE A 40 -6.84 -9.94 5.30
C ILE A 40 -6.43 -8.94 6.36
N ASP A 41 -5.25 -9.14 6.94
CA ASP A 41 -4.64 -8.29 7.95
C ASP A 41 -3.39 -7.64 7.33
N GLY A 42 -3.29 -6.31 7.39
CA GLY A 42 -2.18 -5.62 6.77
C GLY A 42 -1.87 -4.22 7.29
N ASP A 43 -0.73 -4.08 7.96
CA ASP A 43 -0.16 -2.79 8.37
C ASP A 43 0.83 -2.26 7.30
N LEU A 44 0.63 -1.00 6.87
CA LEU A 44 1.39 -0.29 5.83
C LEU A 44 2.18 0.93 6.35
N GLY A 45 2.33 1.09 7.67
CA GLY A 45 2.96 2.26 8.30
C GLY A 45 4.40 2.55 7.85
N THR A 46 5.18 1.51 7.51
CA THR A 46 6.62 1.65 7.20
C THR A 46 6.91 2.46 5.93
N SER A 47 6.03 2.43 4.93
CA SER A 47 6.23 3.12 3.65
C SER A 47 6.11 4.65 3.75
N LYS A 48 5.40 5.16 4.76
CA LYS A 48 5.20 6.61 4.96
C LYS A 48 6.44 7.31 5.52
N ASN A 49 7.14 6.68 6.47
CA ASN A 49 8.37 7.23 7.05
C ASN A 49 9.46 7.45 5.99
N PHE A 50 9.57 6.53 5.03
CA PHE A 50 10.56 6.65 3.96
C PHE A 50 10.20 7.75 2.93
N ASN A 51 8.91 7.94 2.63
CA ASN A 51 8.49 9.04 1.74
C ASN A 51 8.77 10.41 2.37
N SER A 52 8.67 10.55 3.70
CA SER A 52 9.10 11.77 4.42
C SER A 52 10.60 12.02 4.27
N ILE A 53 11.43 10.98 4.42
CA ILE A 53 12.88 11.07 4.21
C ILE A 53 13.22 11.44 2.76
N ARG A 54 12.49 10.86 1.78
CA ARG A 54 12.67 11.15 0.36
C ARG A 54 12.20 12.55 -0.01
N ALA A 55 11.14 13.05 0.63
CA ALA A 55 10.62 14.41 0.41
C ALA A 55 11.61 15.49 0.84
N LEU A 56 12.42 15.21 1.86
CA LEU A 56 13.48 16.12 2.29
C LEU A 56 14.52 16.38 1.19
N ARG A 57 14.69 15.48 0.20
CA ARG A 57 15.56 15.59 -1.00
C ARG A 57 16.95 16.22 -0.79
N THR A 58 17.42 16.30 0.46
CA THR A 58 18.65 16.99 0.82
C THR A 58 19.63 15.90 1.20
N PRO A 59 20.67 15.65 0.40
CA PRO A 59 21.76 14.80 0.82
C PRO A 59 22.30 15.36 2.13
N SER A 60 22.54 14.50 3.12
CA SER A 60 23.17 14.94 4.36
C SER A 60 24.51 15.60 4.02
N LYS A 61 24.65 16.90 4.28
CA LYS A 61 25.90 17.65 4.02
C LYS A 61 27.11 17.02 4.70
N LEU A 62 26.87 16.38 5.85
CA LEU A 62 27.86 15.61 6.60
C LEU A 62 28.40 14.42 5.77
N ILE A 63 27.53 13.70 5.07
CA ILE A 63 27.93 12.54 4.25
C ILE A 63 28.64 13.01 2.98
N MET A 64 28.25 14.16 2.43
CA MET A 64 28.86 14.70 1.21
C MET A 64 30.13 15.54 1.48
N GLY A 65 30.50 15.78 2.75
CA GLY A 65 31.65 16.64 3.10
C GLY A 65 31.45 18.11 2.70
N THR A 66 30.21 18.56 2.56
CA THR A 66 29.84 19.91 2.10
C THR A 66 29.14 20.73 3.18
N GLU A 67 29.40 20.43 4.46
CA GLU A 67 28.82 21.15 5.62
C GLU A 67 28.90 22.67 5.51
N ASN A 68 30.02 23.18 4.99
CA ASN A 68 30.30 24.61 4.89
C ASN A 68 29.87 25.25 3.56
N GLN A 69 29.29 24.48 2.63
CA GLN A 69 28.85 25.04 1.35
C GLN A 69 27.45 25.67 1.47
N PRO A 70 27.22 26.86 0.88
CA PRO A 70 25.90 27.48 0.86
C PRO A 70 24.90 26.60 0.10
N ILE A 71 23.67 26.51 0.60
CA ILE A 71 22.58 25.83 -0.12
C ILE A 71 22.20 26.77 -1.27
N ASN A 72 22.43 26.34 -2.51
CA ASN A 72 21.96 27.09 -3.66
C ASN A 72 20.43 26.95 -3.74
N ASP A 73 19.70 28.07 -3.78
CA ASP A 73 18.23 28.09 -3.83
C ASP A 73 17.69 27.48 -5.13
N SER A 74 18.52 27.44 -6.18
CA SER A 74 18.17 26.83 -7.46
C SER A 74 18.85 25.46 -7.62
N PRO A 75 18.08 24.39 -7.92
CA PRO A 75 18.66 23.07 -8.15
C PRO A 75 19.57 23.10 -9.38
N PRO A 76 20.76 22.48 -9.33
CA PRO A 76 21.69 22.46 -10.45
C PRO A 76 21.04 21.75 -11.65
N LYS A 77 21.18 22.34 -12.85
CA LYS A 77 20.75 21.72 -14.10
C LYS A 77 21.87 20.86 -14.65
N ILE A 78 21.57 19.59 -14.89
CA ILE A 78 22.46 18.61 -15.53
C ILE A 78 21.94 18.35 -16.94
N ALA A 79 22.84 18.16 -17.91
CA ALA A 79 22.43 17.81 -19.27
C ALA A 79 21.72 16.43 -19.28
N THR A 80 20.65 16.28 -20.07
CA THR A 80 19.87 15.03 -20.10
C THR A 80 20.71 13.81 -20.48
N GLU A 81 21.68 13.98 -21.39
CA GLU A 81 22.60 12.90 -21.78
C GLU A 81 23.50 12.47 -20.62
N GLU A 82 24.11 13.43 -19.92
CA GLU A 82 24.94 13.18 -18.75
C GLU A 82 24.15 12.54 -17.60
N TRP A 83 22.92 13.01 -17.39
CA TRP A 83 21.99 12.42 -16.43
C TRP A 83 21.71 10.95 -16.77
N ASN A 84 21.32 10.66 -18.01
CA ASN A 84 21.02 9.30 -18.46
C ASN A 84 22.26 8.39 -18.36
N ALA A 85 23.44 8.88 -18.74
CA ALA A 85 24.69 8.15 -18.61
C ALA A 85 25.00 7.81 -17.14
N THR A 86 24.77 8.74 -16.23
CA THR A 86 24.95 8.54 -14.79
C THR A 86 23.97 7.50 -14.24
N VAL A 87 22.70 7.58 -14.64
CA VAL A 87 21.66 6.61 -14.27
C VAL A 87 22.03 5.22 -14.75
N GLU A 88 22.47 5.08 -16.01
CA GLU A 88 22.84 3.80 -16.60
C GLU A 88 24.10 3.21 -15.93
N ALA A 89 25.11 4.03 -15.66
CA ALA A 89 26.30 3.60 -14.93
C ALA A 89 25.95 3.12 -13.51
N CYS A 90 25.05 3.82 -12.81
CA CYS A 90 24.56 3.41 -11.51
C CYS A 90 23.80 2.08 -11.58
N TYR A 91 22.90 1.94 -12.56
CA TYR A 91 22.16 0.70 -12.79
C TYR A 91 23.10 -0.48 -13.04
N LYS A 92 24.02 -0.35 -14.00
CA LYS A 92 25.00 -1.39 -14.35
C LYS A 92 25.85 -1.80 -13.16
N LYS A 93 26.25 -0.85 -12.31
CA LYS A 93 27.12 -1.10 -11.17
C LYS A 93 26.42 -1.71 -9.96
N PHE A 94 25.16 -1.33 -9.69
CA PHE A 94 24.51 -1.66 -8.42
C PHE A 94 23.19 -2.44 -8.53
N PHE A 95 22.49 -2.34 -9.65
CA PHE A 95 21.13 -2.88 -9.80
C PHE A 95 20.99 -3.96 -10.87
N SER A 96 21.99 -4.12 -11.74
CA SER A 96 22.01 -5.14 -12.78
C SER A 96 22.13 -6.56 -12.21
N PRO A 97 21.55 -7.58 -12.88
CA PRO A 97 21.80 -8.98 -12.56
C PRO A 97 23.29 -9.34 -12.61
N GLU A 98 24.01 -8.79 -13.59
CA GLU A 98 25.43 -9.05 -13.81
C GLU A 98 26.27 -8.54 -12.62
N ALA A 99 25.97 -7.37 -12.07
CA ALA A 99 26.66 -6.85 -10.88
C ALA A 99 26.50 -7.77 -9.67
N ARG A 100 25.30 -8.36 -9.48
CA ARG A 100 25.04 -9.31 -8.40
C ARG A 100 25.79 -10.63 -8.62
N GLN A 101 25.78 -11.15 -9.84
CA GLN A 101 26.45 -12.41 -10.19
C GLN A 101 27.99 -12.29 -10.10
N ALA A 102 28.54 -11.16 -10.54
CA ALA A 102 29.99 -10.91 -10.46
C ALA A 102 30.50 -10.75 -9.02
N THR A 103 29.62 -10.42 -8.07
CA THR A 103 30.01 -10.20 -6.67
C THR A 103 29.90 -11.49 -5.86
N SER A 104 31.03 -12.18 -5.66
CA SER A 104 31.11 -13.35 -4.78
C SER A 104 30.89 -12.96 -3.31
N LYS A 105 30.03 -13.74 -2.62
CA LYS A 105 29.79 -13.63 -1.18
C LYS A 105 31.06 -13.90 -0.36
N GLU A 106 31.93 -14.77 -0.85
CA GLU A 106 33.16 -15.18 -0.17
C GLU A 106 34.25 -14.10 -0.31
N ASN A 107 34.38 -13.50 -1.50
CA ASN A 107 35.41 -12.50 -1.75
C ASN A 107 35.05 -11.11 -1.20
N CYS A 108 33.78 -10.71 -1.30
CA CYS A 108 33.33 -9.35 -0.96
C CYS A 108 31.94 -9.35 -0.27
N PRO A 109 31.84 -9.88 0.97
CA PRO A 109 30.57 -10.10 1.65
C PRO A 109 29.75 -8.81 1.87
N LYS A 110 30.42 -7.68 2.16
CA LYS A 110 29.76 -6.38 2.38
C LYS A 110 29.09 -5.86 1.11
N LEU A 111 29.79 -5.93 -0.02
CA LEU A 111 29.25 -5.49 -1.32
C LEU A 111 28.12 -6.42 -1.75
N HIS A 112 28.31 -7.74 -1.63
CA HIS A 112 27.27 -8.72 -1.91
C HIS A 112 25.99 -8.41 -1.11
N ALA A 113 26.09 -8.26 0.22
CA ALA A 113 24.95 -7.92 1.06
C ALA A 113 24.32 -6.56 0.72
N LEU A 114 25.09 -5.58 0.26
CA LEU A 114 24.56 -4.29 -0.20
C LEU A 114 23.73 -4.45 -1.48
N LEU A 115 24.26 -5.13 -2.50
CA LEU A 115 23.59 -5.31 -3.79
C LEU A 115 22.26 -6.06 -3.66
N PHE A 116 22.21 -7.09 -2.81
CA PHE A 116 20.96 -7.81 -2.52
C PHE A 116 19.94 -6.91 -1.79
N ARG A 117 20.38 -6.13 -0.80
CA ARG A 117 19.48 -5.16 -0.13
C ARG A 117 18.95 -4.09 -1.09
N LEU A 118 19.80 -3.58 -1.99
CA LEU A 118 19.39 -2.62 -3.01
C LEU A 118 18.37 -3.22 -3.99
N HIS A 119 18.57 -4.47 -4.40
CA HIS A 119 17.60 -5.22 -5.19
C HIS A 119 16.26 -5.36 -4.45
N ASP A 120 16.28 -5.87 -3.22
CA ASP A 120 15.07 -6.09 -2.44
C ASP A 120 14.31 -4.78 -2.21
N PHE A 121 15.05 -3.71 -1.89
CA PHE A 121 14.47 -2.38 -1.74
C PHE A 121 13.88 -1.82 -3.04
N SER A 122 14.48 -2.12 -4.19
CA SER A 122 13.95 -1.69 -5.49
C SER A 122 12.53 -2.23 -5.74
N THR A 123 12.23 -3.44 -5.26
CA THR A 123 10.88 -4.03 -5.37
C THR A 123 9.84 -3.24 -4.55
N VAL A 124 10.23 -2.72 -3.38
CA VAL A 124 9.38 -1.86 -2.54
C VAL A 124 9.12 -0.51 -3.21
N VAL A 125 10.16 0.08 -3.80
CA VAL A 125 10.03 1.33 -4.56
C VAL A 125 9.10 1.15 -5.75
N GLU A 126 9.23 0.03 -6.48
CA GLU A 126 8.40 -0.29 -7.62
C GLU A 126 6.95 -0.55 -7.22
N ALA A 127 6.69 -1.33 -6.15
CA ALA A 127 5.35 -1.54 -5.63
C ALA A 127 4.65 -0.22 -5.26
N ASN A 128 5.37 0.69 -4.59
CA ASN A 128 4.84 2.01 -4.24
C ASN A 128 4.54 2.86 -5.50
N ARG A 129 5.41 2.84 -6.51
CA ARG A 129 5.18 3.55 -7.78
C ARG A 129 4.00 2.98 -8.55
N ALA A 130 3.93 1.66 -8.68
CA ALA A 130 2.83 0.96 -9.32
C ALA A 130 1.50 1.25 -8.62
N MET A 131 1.48 1.17 -7.28
CA MET A 131 0.32 1.50 -6.48
C MET A 131 -0.14 2.94 -6.72
N LYS A 132 0.76 3.93 -6.65
CA LYS A 132 0.43 5.34 -6.89
C LYS A 132 -0.13 5.57 -8.29
N ALA A 133 0.44 4.90 -9.29
CA ALA A 133 -0.03 4.97 -10.67
C ALA A 133 -1.37 4.23 -10.91
N GLY A 134 -1.89 3.48 -9.92
CA GLY A 134 -3.06 2.64 -10.10
C GLY A 134 -2.80 1.41 -10.98
N ASP A 135 -1.53 1.07 -11.23
CA ASP A 135 -1.14 -0.03 -12.11
C ASP A 135 -1.06 -1.35 -11.34
N VAL A 136 -2.21 -2.02 -11.29
CA VAL A 136 -2.35 -3.31 -10.62
C VAL A 136 -1.55 -4.41 -11.32
N GLY A 137 -1.29 -4.30 -12.62
CA GLY A 137 -0.49 -5.27 -13.38
C GLY A 137 0.97 -5.28 -12.91
N ARG A 138 1.58 -4.10 -12.79
CA ARG A 138 2.92 -3.94 -12.23
C ARG A 138 2.99 -4.39 -10.78
N LEU A 139 1.97 -4.03 -9.98
CA LEU A 139 1.88 -4.46 -8.59
C LEU A 139 1.83 -5.99 -8.45
N MET A 140 1.08 -6.67 -9.33
CA MET A 140 0.99 -8.12 -9.38
C MET A 140 2.34 -8.80 -9.68
N ASN A 141 3.17 -8.21 -10.53
CA ASN A 141 4.52 -8.73 -10.78
C ASN A 141 5.39 -8.66 -9.52
N ILE A 142 5.30 -7.58 -8.75
CA ILE A 142 6.00 -7.48 -7.46
C ILE A 142 5.46 -8.48 -6.44
N TRP A 143 4.15 -8.67 -6.37
CA TRP A 143 3.53 -9.66 -5.48
C TRP A 143 3.98 -11.10 -5.78
N LYS A 144 4.25 -11.44 -7.04
CA LYS A 144 4.84 -12.74 -7.41
C LYS A 144 6.24 -12.90 -6.81
N ILE A 145 7.08 -11.87 -6.90
CA ILE A 145 8.44 -11.87 -6.31
C ILE A 145 8.34 -11.97 -4.78
N TRP A 146 7.48 -11.15 -4.17
CA TRP A 146 7.28 -11.12 -2.73
C TRP A 146 6.68 -12.40 -2.16
N SER A 147 5.89 -13.14 -2.95
CA SER A 147 5.36 -14.45 -2.56
C SER A 147 6.47 -15.45 -2.23
N ILE A 148 7.62 -15.33 -2.92
CA ILE A 148 8.82 -16.14 -2.68
C ILE A 148 9.64 -15.53 -1.55
N MET A 149 9.91 -14.22 -1.61
CA MET A 149 10.73 -13.55 -0.60
C MET A 149 10.15 -13.64 0.81
N SER A 150 8.83 -13.55 0.96
CA SER A 150 8.15 -13.64 2.26
C SER A 150 8.36 -15.01 2.93
N GLN A 151 8.69 -16.06 2.16
CA GLN A 151 9.05 -17.36 2.71
C GLN A 151 10.36 -17.33 3.49
N ALA A 152 11.26 -16.40 3.19
CA ALA A 152 12.53 -16.29 3.90
C ALA A 152 12.46 -15.36 5.11
N LEU A 153 11.32 -14.69 5.34
CA LEU A 153 11.17 -13.65 6.36
C LEU A 153 10.34 -14.16 7.55
N PRO A 154 10.96 -14.45 8.71
CA PRO A 154 10.26 -15.08 9.84
C PRO A 154 9.17 -14.19 10.45
N GLY A 155 9.26 -12.86 10.32
CA GLY A 155 8.27 -11.91 10.86
C GLY A 155 7.00 -11.75 10.02
N LEU A 156 6.93 -12.32 8.81
CA LEU A 156 5.80 -12.15 7.89
C LEU A 156 4.85 -13.35 7.88
N VAL A 157 4.49 -13.84 9.07
CA VAL A 157 3.76 -15.11 9.25
C VAL A 157 2.44 -15.16 8.45
N ASN A 158 1.67 -14.07 8.46
CA ASN A 158 0.41 -13.98 7.71
C ASN A 158 0.69 -13.92 6.20
N TYR A 159 1.54 -13.00 5.75
CA TYR A 159 1.84 -12.78 4.34
C TYR A 159 2.51 -13.99 3.66
N ARG A 160 3.23 -14.81 4.43
CA ARG A 160 3.87 -16.03 3.94
C ARG A 160 2.88 -17.03 3.34
N SER A 161 1.66 -17.11 3.87
CA SER A 161 0.64 -18.04 3.36
C SER A 161 -0.39 -17.34 2.47
N TYR A 162 -0.82 -16.13 2.84
CA TYR A 162 -1.90 -15.45 2.13
C TYR A 162 -1.49 -14.84 0.79
N LEU A 163 -0.31 -14.23 0.70
CA LEU A 163 0.13 -13.57 -0.53
C LEU A 163 0.29 -14.57 -1.71
N PRO A 164 0.98 -15.73 -1.55
CA PRO A 164 1.06 -16.72 -2.62
C PRO A 164 -0.31 -17.26 -3.02
N ARG A 165 -1.21 -17.51 -2.05
CA ARG A 165 -2.58 -17.96 -2.32
C ARG A 165 -3.36 -16.94 -3.14
N MET A 166 -3.29 -15.65 -2.77
CA MET A 166 -3.95 -14.57 -3.49
C MET A 166 -3.42 -14.45 -4.93
N VAL A 167 -2.09 -14.52 -5.11
CA VAL A 167 -1.48 -14.51 -6.44
C VAL A 167 -1.97 -15.68 -7.29
N LEU A 168 -1.99 -16.91 -6.75
CA LEU A 168 -2.48 -18.09 -7.46
C LEU A 168 -3.98 -17.96 -7.81
N LEU A 169 -4.78 -17.50 -6.85
CA LEU A 169 -6.21 -17.28 -7.03
C LEU A 169 -6.48 -16.32 -8.20
N LEU A 170 -5.83 -15.16 -8.17
CA LEU A 170 -6.01 -14.12 -9.18
C LEU A 170 -5.41 -14.48 -10.53
N GLN A 171 -4.32 -15.25 -10.59
CA GLN A 171 -3.65 -15.55 -11.86
C GLN A 171 -4.22 -16.78 -12.55
N ASN A 172 -4.52 -17.83 -11.79
CA ASN A 172 -4.72 -19.17 -12.35
C ASN A 172 -6.11 -19.76 -12.06
N ILE A 173 -6.77 -19.35 -10.97
CA ILE A 173 -8.00 -20.02 -10.52
C ILE A 173 -9.25 -19.25 -10.94
N LEU A 174 -9.27 -17.92 -10.77
CA LEU A 174 -10.47 -17.14 -11.02
C LEU A 174 -10.78 -16.95 -12.51
N PRO A 175 -12.06 -16.99 -12.91
CA PRO A 175 -12.49 -16.63 -14.25
C PRO A 175 -12.01 -15.21 -14.62
N PRO A 176 -11.69 -14.94 -15.91
CA PRO A 176 -11.13 -13.64 -16.32
C PRO A 176 -11.97 -12.42 -15.93
N SER A 177 -13.30 -12.53 -15.95
CA SER A 177 -14.23 -11.48 -15.55
C SER A 177 -14.15 -11.17 -14.05
N LEU A 178 -14.14 -12.20 -13.21
CA LEU A 178 -14.04 -12.05 -11.75
C LEU A 178 -12.65 -11.58 -11.32
N ARG A 179 -11.60 -12.08 -11.98
CA ARG A 179 -10.23 -11.57 -11.84
C ARG A 179 -10.19 -10.07 -12.13
N LYS A 180 -10.71 -9.64 -13.27
CA LYS A 180 -10.74 -8.23 -13.65
C LYS A 180 -11.46 -7.40 -12.59
N TYR A 181 -12.65 -7.85 -12.18
CA TYR A 181 -13.41 -7.17 -11.13
C TYR A 181 -12.58 -7.00 -9.84
N ILE A 182 -12.01 -8.08 -9.30
CA ILE A 182 -11.24 -8.01 -8.05
C ILE A 182 -10.02 -7.10 -8.19
N LEU A 183 -9.24 -7.23 -9.28
CA LEU A 183 -8.06 -6.39 -9.50
C LEU A 183 -8.42 -4.90 -9.52
N HIS A 184 -9.52 -4.53 -10.16
CA HIS A 184 -9.99 -3.14 -10.20
C HIS A 184 -10.50 -2.62 -8.84
N THR A 185 -10.71 -3.48 -7.84
CA THR A 185 -11.11 -3.08 -6.48
C THR A 185 -9.96 -3.00 -5.47
N LEU A 186 -8.74 -3.36 -5.87
CA LEU A 186 -7.58 -3.37 -4.96
C LEU A 186 -7.09 -1.95 -4.66
N LEU A 187 -7.13 -1.08 -5.66
CA LEU A 187 -6.65 0.30 -5.58
C LEU A 187 -7.78 1.27 -5.83
N ILE A 188 -7.75 2.40 -5.15
CA ILE A 188 -8.67 3.51 -5.35
C ILE A 188 -7.87 4.81 -5.46
N SER A 189 -8.41 5.82 -6.15
CA SER A 189 -7.86 7.18 -6.15
C SER A 189 -8.76 8.09 -5.33
N PRO A 190 -8.40 8.41 -4.06
CA PRO A 190 -9.25 9.22 -3.18
C PRO A 190 -9.54 10.62 -3.71
N SER A 191 -8.57 11.20 -4.41
CA SER A 191 -8.65 12.56 -4.95
C SER A 191 -9.08 12.62 -6.42
N GLY A 192 -9.12 11.46 -7.10
CA GLY A 192 -9.25 11.39 -8.56
C GLY A 192 -8.01 11.87 -9.34
N GLN A 193 -6.96 12.33 -8.67
CA GLN A 193 -5.74 12.81 -9.34
C GLN A 193 -4.87 11.66 -9.84
N GLU A 194 -4.14 11.92 -10.91
CA GLU A 194 -3.09 11.03 -11.41
C GLU A 194 -2.02 10.79 -10.33
N ASN A 195 -1.45 9.58 -10.31
CA ASN A 195 -0.42 9.17 -9.35
C ASN A 195 -0.83 9.26 -7.87
N HIS A 196 -2.14 9.34 -7.58
CA HIS A 196 -2.69 9.43 -6.23
C HIS A 196 -3.57 8.22 -5.87
N PHE A 197 -3.27 7.05 -6.45
CA PHE A 197 -3.91 5.81 -6.03
C PHE A 197 -3.29 5.29 -4.73
N VAL A 198 -4.14 4.66 -3.91
CA VAL A 198 -3.78 4.00 -2.67
C VAL A 198 -4.49 2.66 -2.58
N ALA A 199 -3.99 1.76 -1.74
CA ALA A 199 -4.67 0.51 -1.45
C ALA A 199 -6.02 0.79 -0.76
N LYS A 200 -7.05 0.02 -1.14
CA LYS A 200 -8.43 0.22 -0.65
C LYS A 200 -8.53 0.01 0.86
N ASP A 201 -7.84 -0.99 1.39
CA ASP A 201 -7.74 -1.29 2.83
C ASP A 201 -7.15 -0.09 3.59
N TYR A 202 -6.03 0.45 3.13
CA TYR A 202 -5.40 1.63 3.72
C TYR A 202 -6.33 2.85 3.72
N TYR A 203 -7.09 3.07 2.65
CA TYR A 203 -8.06 4.15 2.64
C TYR A 203 -9.20 3.92 3.64
N LEU A 204 -9.69 2.68 3.72
CA LEU A 204 -10.72 2.29 4.68
C LEU A 204 -10.23 2.48 6.13
N GLU A 205 -8.97 2.14 6.41
CA GLU A 205 -8.34 2.42 7.71
C GLU A 205 -8.26 3.91 8.02
N LEU A 206 -7.93 4.75 7.03
CA LEU A 206 -7.90 6.20 7.22
C LEU A 206 -9.29 6.76 7.53
N GLN A 207 -10.33 6.27 6.84
CA GLN A 207 -11.71 6.64 7.14
C GLN A 207 -12.13 6.19 8.54
N ASN A 208 -11.81 4.94 8.91
CA ASN A 208 -12.08 4.40 10.23
C ASN A 208 -11.35 5.16 11.34
N TYR A 209 -10.10 5.57 11.10
CA TYR A 209 -9.35 6.43 12.01
C TYR A 209 -10.05 7.78 12.20
N SER A 210 -10.48 8.42 11.11
CA SER A 210 -11.20 9.69 11.19
C SER A 210 -12.52 9.58 11.95
N LEU A 211 -13.30 8.52 11.70
CA LEU A 211 -14.50 8.16 12.48
C LEU A 211 -14.21 8.04 13.97
N LYS A 212 -13.21 7.24 14.33
CA LYS A 212 -12.87 7.02 15.75
C LYS A 212 -12.36 8.28 16.44
N TYR A 213 -11.50 9.06 15.79
CA TYR A 213 -10.74 10.12 16.45
C TYR A 213 -11.38 11.50 16.36
N PHE A 214 -11.95 11.87 15.21
CA PHE A 214 -12.59 13.17 15.04
C PHE A 214 -14.08 13.14 15.37
N TYR A 215 -14.75 12.02 15.07
CA TYR A 215 -16.21 11.96 15.11
C TYR A 215 -16.77 11.27 16.38
N ASN A 216 -16.04 10.30 16.96
CA ASN A 216 -16.49 9.51 18.11
C ASN A 216 -15.83 9.84 19.46
N ARG A 217 -15.09 10.96 19.57
CA ARG A 217 -14.33 11.31 20.79
C ARG A 217 -15.18 11.60 22.04
N THR A 218 -16.50 11.59 21.96
CA THR A 218 -17.42 11.93 23.06
C THR A 218 -18.11 10.73 23.72
N GLY A 219 -17.81 9.49 23.33
CA GLY A 219 -18.39 8.28 23.97
C GLY A 219 -19.91 8.11 23.79
N ALA A 220 -20.60 9.06 23.14
CA ALA A 220 -22.04 9.09 22.94
C ALA A 220 -22.46 8.86 21.47
N GLY A 221 -21.57 8.34 20.63
CA GLY A 221 -21.79 8.18 19.19
C GLY A 221 -21.65 9.48 18.39
N THR A 222 -21.51 9.33 17.07
CA THR A 222 -21.32 10.43 16.11
C THR A 222 -22.60 11.28 16.00
N GLN A 223 -22.52 12.58 16.31
CA GLN A 223 -23.61 13.55 16.05
C GLN A 223 -23.39 14.24 14.69
N VAL A 224 -24.01 13.70 13.65
CA VAL A 224 -23.83 14.12 12.24
C VAL A 224 -24.12 15.61 12.02
N GLU A 225 -25.13 16.14 12.70
CA GLU A 225 -25.54 17.55 12.65
C GLU A 225 -24.45 18.50 13.14
N ARG A 226 -23.75 18.14 14.22
CA ARG A 226 -22.66 18.93 14.79
C ARG A 226 -21.43 18.95 13.87
N LEU A 227 -21.20 17.88 13.12
CA LEU A 227 -20.11 17.78 12.15
C LEU A 227 -20.35 18.64 10.92
N ARG A 228 -21.62 18.74 10.50
CA ARG A 228 -22.06 19.62 9.43
C ARG A 228 -21.88 21.11 9.79
N GLU A 229 -22.08 21.46 11.06
CA GLU A 229 -21.87 22.82 11.57
C GLU A 229 -20.39 23.18 11.80
N MET A 230 -19.56 22.23 12.27
CA MET A 230 -18.17 22.52 12.65
C MET A 230 -17.19 22.59 11.47
N PHE A 231 -17.42 21.88 10.37
CA PHE A 231 -16.37 21.63 9.35
C PHE A 231 -16.71 22.04 7.90
N SER A 232 -17.67 22.94 7.70
CA SER A 232 -17.90 23.78 6.49
C SER A 232 -17.62 23.18 5.07
N MET A 233 -18.70 23.12 4.27
CA MET A 233 -18.84 23.14 2.80
C MET A 233 -17.99 22.27 1.85
N ASN A 234 -16.81 21.78 2.22
CA ASN A 234 -15.92 21.01 1.31
C ASN A 234 -15.88 19.50 1.57
N MET A 235 -16.56 19.01 2.61
CA MET A 235 -16.80 17.58 2.75
C MET A 235 -18.01 17.18 1.90
N ASN A 236 -17.76 16.46 0.80
CA ASN A 236 -18.81 15.77 0.06
C ASN A 236 -19.31 14.59 0.92
N LEU A 237 -20.24 14.89 1.82
CA LEU A 237 -21.06 13.88 2.47
C LEU A 237 -22.05 13.32 1.43
N PRO A 238 -22.37 12.01 1.48
CA PRO A 238 -23.48 11.47 0.70
C PRO A 238 -24.74 12.25 1.07
N GLN A 239 -25.42 12.85 0.09
CA GLN A 239 -26.71 13.47 0.36
C GLN A 239 -27.66 12.38 0.85
N ASP A 240 -28.31 12.61 1.99
CA ASP A 240 -29.37 11.78 2.51
C ASP A 240 -30.45 11.62 1.44
N GLY A 241 -30.43 10.45 0.80
CA GLY A 241 -31.55 9.95 0.06
C GLY A 241 -32.67 9.71 1.05
N LYS A 242 -33.60 10.67 1.13
CA LYS A 242 -34.88 10.54 1.82
C LYS A 242 -35.42 9.11 1.69
N ARG A 243 -35.50 8.40 2.80
CA ARG A 243 -36.67 7.61 3.20
C ARG A 243 -36.81 7.65 4.71
#